data_AF-A0A090DB41-F1
#
_entry.id   AF-A0A090DB41-F1
#
_cell.length_a   1.000
_cell.length_b   1.000
_cell.length_c   1.000
_cell.angle_alpha   90.00
_cell.angle_beta   90.00
_cell.angle_gamma   90.00
#
_symmetry.space_group_name_H-M   'P 1'
#
loop_
_entity.id
_entity.type
_entity.pdbx_description
1 polymer ?
#
loop_
_entity_poly.entity_id
_entity_poly.type
_entity_poly.pdbx_seq_one_letter_code
_entity_poly.pdbx_strand_id
1 'polypeptide(L)'
;MDIMMDARGATPEEKQRGVAAATAVLDRAGMTAEDAASGSFAVERWDDMGFPPDQEPSEDEYAAAEVWWAASNAAIKACCEGWPDEKRGQVFGLQLLHDPQTELGDRETALARMREIVRAEDGQGEFTDNRVFFLALAATAEVPDSSKAQQLVSAVTVAYSSLSVAGFHPDEPVEPKRQAVLDAIEALEAGSAPLN
;
A
#
# COMPACT_ATOMS: atom_id res chain seq x y z
N MET A 1 10.96 10.76 -2.99
CA MET A 1 10.17 9.55 -2.73
C MET A 1 10.39 8.56 -3.85
N ASP A 2 10.31 7.26 -3.54
CA ASP A 2 10.47 6.19 -4.54
C ASP A 2 9.10 5.64 -4.95
N ILE A 3 9.06 4.85 -6.04
CA ILE A 3 7.85 4.16 -6.48
C ILE A 3 8.07 2.64 -6.45
N MET A 4 7.01 1.94 -6.10
CA MET A 4 6.94 0.47 -6.16
C MET A 4 5.88 0.04 -7.16
N MET A 5 6.16 -1.06 -7.87
CA MET A 5 5.14 -1.78 -8.62
C MET A 5 4.43 -2.80 -7.72
N ASP A 6 3.17 -2.52 -7.37
CA ASP A 6 2.28 -3.46 -6.70
C ASP A 6 1.61 -4.39 -7.72
N ALA A 7 2.34 -5.45 -8.03
CA ALA A 7 1.91 -6.56 -8.88
C ALA A 7 2.21 -7.89 -8.20
N ARG A 8 1.23 -8.44 -7.49
CA ARG A 8 1.38 -9.75 -6.84
C ARG A 8 1.59 -10.86 -7.87
N GLY A 9 2.50 -11.79 -7.57
CA GLY A 9 2.88 -12.87 -8.48
C GLY A 9 3.68 -12.41 -9.70
N ALA A 10 4.18 -11.17 -9.70
CA ALA A 10 5.20 -10.71 -10.63
C ALA A 10 6.60 -10.99 -10.12
N THR A 11 7.48 -11.44 -11.02
CA THR A 11 8.91 -11.61 -10.70
C THR A 11 9.54 -10.23 -10.43
N PRO A 12 10.71 -10.19 -9.75
CA PRO A 12 11.45 -8.95 -9.58
C PRO A 12 11.73 -8.22 -10.90
N GLU A 13 12.05 -8.96 -11.97
CA GLU A 13 12.31 -8.40 -13.29
C GLU A 13 11.04 -7.84 -13.94
N GLU A 14 9.89 -8.49 -13.75
CA GLU A 14 8.59 -7.97 -14.18
C GLU A 14 8.27 -6.65 -13.48
N LYS A 15 8.40 -6.60 -12.16
CA LYS A 15 8.19 -5.38 -11.37
C LYS A 15 9.16 -4.27 -11.79
N GLN A 16 10.43 -4.60 -12.03
CA GLN A 16 11.44 -3.64 -12.48
C GLN A 16 11.11 -3.05 -13.85
N ARG A 17 10.58 -3.84 -14.78
CA ARG A 17 10.07 -3.32 -16.07
C ARG A 17 8.92 -2.35 -15.87
N GLY A 18 8.00 -2.67 -14.95
CA GLY A 18 6.91 -1.78 -14.58
C GLY A 18 7.40 -0.43 -14.05
N VAL A 19 8.29 -0.45 -13.05
CA VAL A 19 8.91 0.75 -12.46
C VAL A 19 9.63 1.58 -13.54
N ALA A 20 10.44 0.94 -14.40
CA ALA A 20 11.15 1.65 -15.46
C ALA A 20 10.20 2.34 -16.46
N ALA A 21 9.08 1.70 -16.80
CA ALA A 21 8.08 2.28 -17.68
C ALA A 21 7.37 3.49 -17.04
N ALA A 22 7.06 3.41 -15.74
CA ALA A 22 6.49 4.52 -14.98
C ALA A 22 7.45 5.72 -14.92
N THR A 23 8.71 5.47 -14.57
CA THR A 23 9.75 6.52 -14.50
C THR A 23 9.89 7.24 -15.83
N ALA A 24 9.86 6.52 -16.96
CA ALA A 24 9.92 7.14 -18.28
C ALA A 24 8.73 8.06 -18.60
N VAL A 25 7.55 7.80 -18.02
CA VAL A 25 6.38 8.71 -18.15
C VAL A 25 6.58 9.96 -17.30
N LEU A 26 6.98 9.79 -16.04
CA LEU A 26 7.26 10.89 -15.12
C LEU A 26 8.35 11.84 -15.66
N ASP A 27 9.47 11.27 -16.14
CA ASP A 27 10.58 12.02 -16.74
C ASP A 27 10.14 12.82 -17.97
N ARG A 28 9.28 12.24 -18.81
CA ARG A 28 8.75 12.93 -19.99
C ARG A 28 7.84 14.10 -19.61
N ALA A 29 7.07 13.94 -18.54
CA ALA A 29 6.22 14.99 -18.00
C ALA A 29 7.02 16.07 -17.24
N GLY A 30 8.29 15.80 -16.90
CA GLY A 30 9.10 16.68 -16.06
C GLY A 30 8.57 16.78 -14.63
N MET A 31 7.88 15.74 -14.16
CA MET A 31 7.16 15.71 -12.88
C MET A 31 7.77 14.68 -11.95
N THR A 32 7.88 15.00 -10.66
CA THR A 32 8.32 14.01 -9.68
C THR A 32 7.19 13.00 -9.41
N ALA A 33 7.56 11.81 -8.92
CA ALA A 33 6.56 10.82 -8.49
C ALA A 33 5.65 11.35 -7.38
N GLU A 34 6.20 12.17 -6.48
CA GLU A 34 5.49 12.77 -5.35
C GLU A 34 4.45 13.79 -5.82
N ASP A 35 4.82 14.70 -6.72
CA ASP A 35 3.89 15.69 -7.27
C ASP A 35 2.74 15.01 -8.04
N ALA A 36 3.07 14.02 -8.88
CA ALA A 36 2.08 13.27 -9.65
C ALA A 36 1.11 12.52 -8.72
N ALA A 37 1.65 11.79 -7.74
CA ALA A 37 0.83 11.08 -6.75
C ALA A 37 -0.03 12.03 -5.92
N SER A 38 0.49 13.20 -5.53
CA SER A 38 -0.28 14.22 -4.81
C SER A 38 -1.49 14.71 -5.61
N GLY A 39 -1.34 14.87 -6.93
CA GLY A 39 -2.48 15.19 -7.80
C GLY A 39 -3.53 14.09 -7.79
N SER A 40 -3.12 12.82 -7.93
CA SER A 40 -4.03 11.68 -7.84
C SER A 40 -4.77 11.64 -6.50
N PHE A 41 -4.06 11.85 -5.38
CA PHE A 41 -4.65 11.88 -4.06
C PHE A 41 -5.65 13.02 -3.88
N ALA A 42 -5.40 14.20 -4.46
CA ALA A 42 -6.36 15.31 -4.43
C ALA A 42 -7.69 14.92 -5.11
N VAL A 43 -7.60 14.27 -6.28
CA VAL A 43 -8.79 13.81 -7.02
C VAL A 43 -9.52 12.69 -6.29
N GLU A 44 -8.81 11.68 -5.80
CA GLU A 44 -9.40 10.56 -5.05
C GLU A 44 -10.07 11.04 -3.76
N ARG A 45 -9.44 11.96 -3.02
CA ARG A 45 -10.03 12.56 -1.83
C ARG A 45 -11.32 13.33 -2.16
N TRP A 46 -11.35 14.03 -3.29
CA TRP A 46 -12.54 14.75 -3.73
C TRP A 46 -13.71 13.81 -4.06
N ASP A 47 -13.42 12.68 -4.71
CA ASP A 47 -14.38 11.58 -4.94
C ASP A 47 -14.89 10.98 -3.62
N ASP A 48 -13.99 10.64 -2.70
CA ASP A 48 -14.34 10.09 -1.37
C ASP A 48 -15.26 11.03 -0.56
N MET A 49 -15.10 12.35 -0.74
CA MET A 49 -15.95 13.36 -0.10
C MET A 49 -17.31 13.57 -0.80
N GLY A 50 -17.54 12.91 -1.95
CA GLY A 50 -18.77 13.03 -2.73
C GLY A 50 -18.82 14.26 -3.63
N PHE A 51 -17.68 14.70 -4.15
CA PHE A 51 -17.53 15.82 -5.08
C PHE A 51 -18.04 17.19 -4.59
N PRO A 52 -17.66 17.65 -3.38
CA PRO A 52 -18.03 18.98 -2.92
C PRO A 52 -17.45 20.08 -3.84
N PRO A 53 -18.27 21.02 -4.35
CA PRO A 53 -17.83 21.97 -5.38
C PRO A 53 -16.80 23.01 -4.90
N ASP A 54 -16.68 23.21 -3.59
CA ASP A 54 -15.72 24.13 -2.97
C ASP A 54 -14.36 23.50 -2.68
N GLN A 55 -14.21 22.20 -2.92
CA GLN A 55 -12.96 21.45 -2.75
C GLN A 55 -12.60 20.68 -4.02
N GLU A 56 -13.10 21.12 -5.17
CA GLU A 56 -12.69 20.59 -6.48
C GLU A 56 -11.18 20.81 -6.69
N PRO A 57 -10.43 19.79 -7.12
CA PRO A 57 -9.03 19.93 -7.47
C PRO A 57 -8.82 21.01 -8.53
N SER A 58 -7.69 21.71 -8.42
CA SER A 58 -7.26 22.66 -9.44
C SER A 58 -6.85 21.96 -10.74
N GLU A 59 -6.80 22.72 -11.83
CA GLU A 59 -6.31 22.23 -13.13
C GLU A 59 -4.89 21.64 -13.05
N ASP A 60 -4.02 22.22 -12.21
CA ASP A 60 -2.66 21.71 -12.00
C ASP A 60 -2.68 20.36 -11.26
N GLU A 61 -3.58 20.17 -10.29
CA GLU A 61 -3.77 18.90 -9.58
C GLU A 61 -4.35 17.83 -10.49
N TYR A 62 -5.29 18.17 -11.37
CA TYR A 62 -5.78 17.25 -12.40
C TYR A 62 -4.68 16.84 -13.37
N ALA A 63 -3.88 17.80 -13.86
CA ALA A 63 -2.75 17.50 -14.74
C ALA A 63 -1.72 16.57 -14.07
N ALA A 64 -1.45 16.78 -12.77
CA ALA A 64 -0.59 15.88 -12.00
C ALA A 64 -1.21 14.48 -11.82
N ALA A 65 -2.52 14.39 -11.54
CA ALA A 65 -3.24 13.12 -11.45
C ALA A 65 -3.19 12.34 -12.76
N GLU A 66 -3.39 13.01 -13.90
CA GLU A 66 -3.30 12.38 -15.23
C GLU A 66 -1.92 11.77 -15.48
N VAL A 67 -0.85 12.45 -15.06
CA VAL A 67 0.52 11.94 -15.16
C VAL A 67 0.70 10.69 -14.29
N TRP A 68 0.18 10.69 -13.06
CA TRP A 68 0.25 9.52 -12.18
C TRP A 68 -0.50 8.31 -12.77
N TRP A 69 -1.73 8.51 -13.25
CA TRP A 69 -2.52 7.43 -13.86
C TRP A 69 -1.87 6.93 -15.16
N ALA A 70 -1.28 7.81 -15.97
CA ALA A 70 -0.52 7.41 -17.14
C ALA A 70 0.72 6.59 -16.78
N ALA A 71 1.45 6.99 -15.73
CA ALA A 71 2.59 6.24 -15.22
C ALA A 71 2.15 4.87 -14.69
N SER A 72 1.05 4.80 -13.94
CA SER A 72 0.50 3.54 -13.41
C SER A 72 0.07 2.59 -14.52
N ASN A 73 -0.63 3.10 -15.54
CA ASN A 73 -1.01 2.32 -16.71
C ASN A 73 0.20 1.80 -17.49
N ALA A 74 1.25 2.62 -17.66
CA ALA A 74 2.50 2.19 -18.28
C ALA A 74 3.20 1.09 -17.48
N ALA A 75 3.21 1.23 -16.15
CA ALA A 75 3.78 0.25 -15.23
C ALA A 75 3.08 -1.11 -15.34
N ILE A 76 1.74 -1.11 -15.25
CA ILE A 76 0.91 -2.33 -15.38
C ILE A 76 1.17 -2.99 -16.73
N LYS A 77 1.17 -2.22 -17.82
CA LYS A 77 1.38 -2.76 -19.16
C LYS A 77 2.76 -3.43 -19.33
N ALA A 78 3.82 -2.82 -18.81
CA ALA A 78 5.18 -3.36 -18.93
C ALA A 78 5.45 -4.52 -17.96
N CYS A 79 4.91 -4.43 -16.74
CA CYS A 79 5.02 -5.49 -15.73
C CYS A 79 4.30 -6.76 -16.17
N CYS A 80 3.08 -6.63 -16.67
CA CYS A 80 2.19 -7.75 -16.98
C CYS A 80 2.22 -8.18 -18.45
N GLU A 81 3.31 -7.87 -19.16
CA GLU A 81 3.48 -8.28 -20.55
C GLU A 81 3.38 -9.81 -20.67
N GLY A 82 2.46 -10.29 -21.52
CA GLY A 82 2.21 -11.72 -21.73
C GLY A 82 1.33 -12.39 -20.65
N TRP A 83 0.85 -11.66 -19.65
CA TRP A 83 -0.05 -12.23 -18.64
C TRP A 83 -1.48 -12.40 -19.17
N PRO A 84 -2.22 -13.44 -18.75
CA PRO A 84 -3.65 -13.56 -19.01
C PRO A 84 -4.42 -12.45 -18.29
N ASP A 85 -5.55 -12.02 -18.85
CA ASP A 85 -6.34 -10.89 -18.32
C ASP A 85 -6.83 -11.14 -16.88
N GLU A 86 -7.16 -12.38 -16.55
CA GLU A 86 -7.54 -12.82 -15.19
C GLU A 86 -6.45 -12.52 -14.16
N LYS A 87 -5.18 -12.75 -14.52
CA LYS A 87 -4.03 -12.45 -13.65
C LYS A 87 -3.77 -10.94 -13.61
N ARG A 88 -3.92 -10.25 -14.75
CA ARG A 88 -3.72 -8.80 -14.84
C ARG A 88 -4.74 -8.01 -14.03
N GLY A 89 -5.99 -8.48 -13.93
CA GLY A 89 -7.05 -7.84 -13.14
C GLY A 89 -6.81 -7.80 -11.62
N GLN A 90 -5.77 -8.47 -11.12
CA GLN A 90 -5.39 -8.47 -9.70
C GLN A 90 -4.23 -7.50 -9.38
N VAL A 91 -3.78 -6.73 -10.37
CA VAL A 91 -2.64 -5.81 -10.23
C VAL A 91 -3.15 -4.42 -9.87
N PHE A 92 -2.60 -3.84 -8.81
CA PHE A 92 -3.04 -2.54 -8.29
C PHE A 92 -2.28 -1.36 -8.93
N GLY A 93 -1.08 -1.59 -9.48
CA GLY A 93 -0.33 -0.57 -10.21
C GLY A 93 0.81 0.03 -9.40
N LEU A 94 0.95 1.36 -9.40
CA LEU A 94 2.02 2.04 -8.68
C LEU A 94 1.63 2.41 -7.25
N GLN A 95 2.60 2.30 -6.35
CA GLN A 95 2.53 2.89 -5.01
C GLN A 95 3.71 3.84 -4.79
N LEU A 96 3.43 4.96 -4.11
CA LEU A 96 4.45 5.91 -3.65
C LEU A 96 5.00 5.43 -2.30
N LEU A 97 6.32 5.34 -2.20
CA LEU A 97 7.03 5.00 -0.98
C LEU A 97 7.57 6.27 -0.32
N HIS A 98 7.21 6.48 0.93
CA HIS A 98 7.63 7.62 1.74
C HIS A 98 8.96 7.33 2.45
N ASP A 99 9.14 6.10 2.93
CA ASP A 99 10.37 5.60 3.54
C ASP A 99 10.63 4.15 3.08
N PRO A 100 11.29 3.99 1.92
CA PRO A 100 11.58 2.68 1.33
C PRO A 100 12.32 1.72 2.26
N GLN A 101 13.15 2.23 3.19
CA GLN A 101 13.88 1.37 4.13
C GLN A 101 12.93 0.68 5.12
N THR A 102 11.79 1.31 5.40
CA THR A 102 10.77 0.77 6.28
C THR A 102 9.65 0.05 5.51
N GLU A 103 9.39 0.45 4.26
CA GLU A 103 8.27 -0.06 3.46
C GLU A 103 8.64 -1.25 2.54
N LEU A 104 9.93 -1.48 2.25
CA LEU A 104 10.43 -2.55 1.37
C LEU A 104 11.23 -3.66 2.08
N GLY A 105 11.03 -3.85 3.38
CA GLY A 105 11.72 -4.92 4.13
C GLY A 105 11.41 -6.32 3.60
N ASP A 106 12.36 -7.26 3.72
CA ASP A 106 12.06 -8.69 3.54
C ASP A 106 11.00 -9.15 4.55
N ARG A 107 10.41 -10.34 4.33
CA ARG A 107 9.33 -10.87 5.18
C ARG A 107 9.66 -10.86 6.67
N GLU A 108 10.87 -11.26 7.06
CA GLU A 108 11.25 -11.34 8.48
C GLU A 108 11.39 -9.94 9.08
N THR A 109 12.05 -9.04 8.36
CA THR A 109 12.17 -7.64 8.73
C THR A 109 10.79 -6.99 8.86
N ALA A 110 9.89 -7.24 7.91
CA ALA A 110 8.54 -6.68 7.92
C ALA A 110 7.72 -7.14 9.13
N LEU A 111 7.75 -8.44 9.44
CA LEU A 111 7.10 -9.02 10.63
C LEU A 111 7.66 -8.44 11.93
N ALA A 112 8.98 -8.29 12.05
CA ALA A 112 9.61 -7.72 13.23
C ALA A 112 9.18 -6.25 13.43
N ARG A 113 9.21 -5.44 12.37
CA ARG A 113 8.80 -4.03 12.40
C ARG A 113 7.33 -3.85 12.74
N MET A 114 6.43 -4.68 12.18
CA MET A 114 5.01 -4.63 12.56
C MET A 114 4.83 -4.85 14.06
N ARG A 115 5.53 -5.83 14.64
CA ARG A 115 5.47 -6.10 16.09
C ARG A 115 6.02 -4.95 16.92
N GLU A 116 7.09 -4.29 16.47
CA GLU A 116 7.64 -3.10 17.14
C GLU A 116 6.61 -1.95 17.17
N ILE A 117 6.03 -1.62 16.02
CA ILE A 117 5.01 -0.57 15.90
C ILE A 117 3.80 -0.90 16.78
N VAL A 118 3.26 -2.12 16.66
CA VAL A 118 2.09 -2.56 17.41
C VAL A 118 2.34 -2.58 18.92
N ARG A 119 3.56 -2.83 19.40
CA ARG A 119 3.89 -2.77 20.83
C ARG A 119 4.02 -1.34 21.35
N ALA A 120 4.43 -0.41 20.51
CA ALA A 120 4.61 1.00 20.87
C ALA A 120 3.31 1.82 20.77
N GLU A 121 2.34 1.34 19.99
CA GLU A 121 1.06 2.01 19.74
C GLU A 121 0.29 2.29 21.04
N ASP A 122 -0.19 3.52 21.25
CA ASP A 122 -0.93 3.93 22.44
C ASP A 122 -2.43 4.18 22.17
N GLY A 123 -2.83 4.06 20.90
CA GLY A 123 -4.20 4.21 20.44
C GLY A 123 -4.67 5.67 20.41
N GLN A 124 -3.77 6.65 20.58
CA GLN A 124 -4.10 8.08 20.51
C GLN A 124 -3.98 8.65 19.10
N GLY A 125 -3.97 7.80 18.07
CA GLY A 125 -3.90 8.22 16.68
C GLY A 125 -5.17 8.96 16.25
N GLU A 126 -4.99 10.17 15.72
CA GLU A 126 -6.06 10.90 15.03
C GLU A 126 -6.35 10.30 13.64
N PHE A 127 -5.31 9.76 12.99
CA PHE A 127 -5.38 9.10 11.68
C PHE A 127 -4.59 7.79 11.68
N THR A 128 -5.05 6.84 10.88
CA THR A 128 -4.37 5.54 10.71
C THR A 128 -3.11 5.69 9.87
N ASP A 129 -2.01 5.14 10.38
CA ASP A 129 -0.74 5.06 9.68
C ASP A 129 -0.68 3.85 8.72
N ASN A 130 -0.26 4.08 7.48
CA ASN A 130 -0.15 3.03 6.46
C ASN A 130 1.09 2.12 6.60
N ARG A 131 2.03 2.42 7.52
CA ARG A 131 3.23 1.59 7.72
C ARG A 131 2.90 0.12 7.98
N VAL A 132 1.93 -0.16 8.83
CA VAL A 132 1.52 -1.56 9.12
C VAL A 132 0.92 -2.23 7.88
N PHE A 133 0.18 -1.49 7.05
CA PHE A 133 -0.33 -1.99 5.78
C PHE A 133 0.79 -2.36 4.81
N PHE A 134 1.74 -1.46 4.57
CA PHE A 134 2.87 -1.73 3.67
C PHE A 134 3.75 -2.88 4.16
N LEU A 135 4.01 -2.97 5.46
CA LEU A 135 4.73 -4.09 6.04
C LEU A 135 3.97 -5.43 5.89
N ALA A 136 2.64 -5.42 6.00
CA ALA A 136 1.83 -6.62 5.76
C ALA A 136 1.85 -7.04 4.28
N LEU A 137 1.84 -6.07 3.34
CA LEU A 137 2.04 -6.34 1.92
C LEU A 137 3.42 -6.97 1.66
N ALA A 138 4.48 -6.39 2.23
CA ALA A 138 5.83 -6.92 2.10
C ALA A 138 5.95 -8.35 2.65
N ALA A 139 5.39 -8.62 3.83
CA ALA A 139 5.40 -9.94 4.45
C ALA A 139 4.60 -11.00 3.68
N THR A 140 3.69 -10.60 2.79
CA THR A 140 2.87 -11.50 1.95
C THR A 140 3.27 -11.48 0.47
N ALA A 141 4.36 -10.80 0.11
CA ALA A 141 4.76 -10.59 -1.29
C ALA A 141 4.95 -11.90 -2.08
N GLU A 142 5.45 -12.94 -1.41
CA GLU A 142 5.75 -14.26 -1.99
C GLU A 142 4.57 -15.25 -1.90
N VAL A 143 3.41 -14.84 -1.37
CA VAL A 143 2.23 -15.70 -1.29
C VAL A 143 1.55 -15.75 -2.67
N PRO A 144 1.50 -16.92 -3.35
CA PRO A 144 0.99 -16.99 -4.72
C PRO A 144 -0.53 -16.78 -4.83
N ASP A 145 -1.27 -17.17 -3.79
CA ASP A 145 -2.72 -16.98 -3.72
C ASP A 145 -3.04 -15.53 -3.30
N SER A 146 -3.38 -14.70 -4.29
CA SER A 146 -3.71 -13.30 -4.08
C SER A 146 -4.89 -13.08 -3.13
N SER A 147 -5.90 -13.94 -3.17
CA SER A 147 -7.06 -13.83 -2.27
C SER A 147 -6.66 -14.12 -0.83
N LYS A 148 -5.87 -15.18 -0.61
CA LYS A 148 -5.34 -15.51 0.72
C LYS A 148 -4.45 -14.38 1.24
N ALA A 149 -3.53 -13.89 0.43
CA ALA A 149 -2.64 -12.79 0.81
C ALA A 149 -3.42 -11.52 1.16
N GLN A 150 -4.45 -11.17 0.36
CA GLN A 150 -5.33 -10.05 0.65
C GLN A 150 -6.09 -10.23 1.97
N GLN A 151 -6.59 -11.43 2.26
CA GLN A 151 -7.27 -11.72 3.53
C GLN A 151 -6.35 -11.53 4.74
N LEU A 152 -5.10 -12.00 4.66
CA LEU A 152 -4.11 -11.85 5.74
C LEU A 152 -3.76 -10.38 5.97
N VAL A 153 -3.50 -9.63 4.89
CA VAL A 153 -3.23 -8.18 4.97
C VAL A 153 -4.43 -7.46 5.57
N SER A 154 -5.65 -7.75 5.10
CA SER A 154 -6.88 -7.12 5.58
C SER A 154 -7.13 -7.40 7.07
N ALA A 155 -6.83 -8.62 7.54
CA ALA A 155 -6.99 -8.97 8.95
C ALA A 155 -6.08 -8.11 9.85
N VAL A 156 -4.81 -7.93 9.45
CA VAL A 156 -3.87 -7.10 10.20
C VAL A 156 -4.28 -5.62 10.16
N THR A 157 -4.66 -5.10 9.00
CA THR A 157 -4.99 -3.67 8.85
C THR A 157 -6.26 -3.28 9.59
N VAL A 158 -7.29 -4.12 9.56
CA VAL A 158 -8.54 -3.90 10.30
C VAL A 158 -8.28 -3.93 11.81
N ALA A 159 -7.50 -4.90 12.29
CA ALA A 159 -7.13 -4.98 13.70
C ALA A 159 -6.30 -3.75 14.12
N TYR A 160 -5.30 -3.36 13.32
CA TYR A 160 -4.45 -2.22 13.62
C TYR A 160 -5.21 -0.89 13.60
N SER A 161 -6.11 -0.69 12.64
CA SER A 161 -6.95 0.51 12.59
C SER A 161 -7.74 0.64 13.89
N SER A 162 -8.35 -0.45 14.35
CA SER A 162 -9.10 -0.49 15.61
C SER A 162 -8.25 -0.14 16.83
N LEU A 163 -6.99 -0.57 16.86
CA LEU A 163 -6.01 -0.24 17.91
C LEU A 163 -5.62 1.24 17.86
N SER A 164 -5.23 1.74 16.68
CA SER A 164 -4.66 3.09 16.49
C SER A 164 -5.61 4.21 16.89
N VAL A 165 -6.92 3.98 16.79
CA VAL A 165 -7.96 4.96 17.15
C VAL A 165 -8.67 4.63 18.46
N ALA A 166 -8.16 3.70 19.27
CA ALA A 166 -8.82 3.28 20.50
C ALA A 166 -9.07 4.44 21.49
N GLY A 167 -8.22 5.45 21.48
CA GLY A 167 -8.35 6.68 22.27
C GLY A 167 -9.48 7.61 21.85
N PHE A 168 -10.12 7.35 20.70
CA PHE A 168 -11.31 8.11 20.27
C PHE A 168 -12.46 7.97 21.29
N HIS A 169 -12.55 6.83 21.97
CA HIS A 169 -13.41 6.62 23.12
C HIS A 169 -12.54 6.46 24.39
N PRO A 170 -12.59 7.41 25.35
CA PRO A 170 -11.66 7.44 26.49
C PRO A 170 -11.62 6.17 27.35
N ASP A 171 -12.70 5.39 27.36
CA ASP A 171 -12.84 4.18 28.17
C ASP A 171 -12.51 2.88 27.41
N GLU A 172 -12.12 2.99 26.13
CA GLU A 172 -11.89 1.80 25.30
C GLU A 172 -10.53 1.15 25.62
N PRO A 173 -10.49 -0.16 25.90
CA PRO A 173 -9.26 -0.81 26.34
C PRO A 173 -8.29 -1.05 25.18
N VAL A 174 -7.06 -0.55 25.33
CA VAL A 174 -5.97 -0.68 24.33
C VAL A 174 -5.44 -2.12 24.25
N GLU A 175 -5.20 -2.78 25.38
CA GLU A 175 -4.49 -4.07 25.39
C GLU A 175 -5.21 -5.23 24.68
N PRO A 176 -6.54 -5.41 24.80
CA PRO A 176 -7.25 -6.42 24.01
C PRO A 176 -7.14 -6.18 22.50
N LYS A 177 -7.16 -4.91 22.07
CA LYS A 177 -6.98 -4.54 20.66
C LYS A 177 -5.55 -4.82 20.20
N ARG A 178 -4.55 -4.48 21.03
CA ARG A 178 -3.14 -4.79 20.76
C ARG A 178 -2.94 -6.29 20.56
N GLN A 179 -3.52 -7.11 21.43
CA GLN A 179 -3.45 -8.56 21.31
C GLN A 179 -4.11 -9.04 20.00
N ALA A 180 -5.26 -8.49 19.61
CA ALA A 180 -5.89 -8.84 18.34
C ALA A 180 -5.00 -8.53 17.12
N VAL A 181 -4.22 -7.44 17.14
CA VAL A 181 -3.25 -7.16 16.06
C VAL A 181 -2.11 -8.17 16.09
N LEU A 182 -1.59 -8.52 17.27
CA LEU A 182 -0.51 -9.52 17.40
C LEU A 182 -0.96 -10.90 16.91
N ASP A 183 -2.18 -11.33 17.25
CA ASP A 183 -2.77 -12.58 16.77
C ASP A 183 -2.93 -12.57 15.24
N ALA A 184 -3.33 -11.44 14.65
CA ALA A 184 -3.40 -11.26 13.20
C ALA A 184 -2.02 -11.32 12.54
N ILE A 185 -0.98 -10.74 13.16
CA ILE A 185 0.40 -10.84 12.68
C ILE A 185 0.90 -12.29 12.74
N GLU A 186 0.57 -13.04 13.80
CA GLU A 186 0.91 -14.47 13.88
C GLU A 186 0.22 -15.29 12.78
N ALA A 187 -1.06 -15.01 12.51
CA ALA A 187 -1.79 -15.64 11.41
C ALA A 187 -1.18 -15.26 10.03
N LEU A 188 -0.77 -14.00 9.85
CA LEU A 188 -0.06 -13.54 8.66
C LEU A 188 1.28 -14.26 8.51
N GLU A 189 2.06 -14.39 9.58
CA GLU A 189 3.34 -15.11 9.58
C GLU A 189 3.13 -16.57 9.17
N ALA A 190 2.23 -17.29 9.82
CA ALA A 190 1.92 -18.68 9.49
C ALA A 190 1.38 -18.83 8.06
N GLY A 191 0.52 -17.90 7.64
CA GLY A 191 -0.14 -17.91 6.33
C GLY A 191 0.78 -17.56 5.15
N SER A 192 1.87 -16.84 5.42
CA SER A 192 2.88 -16.39 4.46
C SER A 192 4.17 -17.21 4.45
N ALA A 193 4.24 -18.29 5.23
CA ALA A 193 5.41 -19.15 5.26
C ALA A 193 5.71 -19.72 3.86
N PRO A 194 6.99 -19.79 3.44
CA PRO A 194 7.37 -20.41 2.18
C PRO A 194 6.85 -21.84 2.07
N LEU A 195 6.44 -22.26 0.88
CA LEU A 195 6.14 -23.66 0.61
C LEU A 195 7.47 -24.43 0.64
N ASN A 196 7.63 -25.32 1.63
CA ASN A 196 8.76 -26.25 1.73
C ASN A 196 8.79 -27.25 0.56
#